data_AF-A0A1J5I1J9-F1
#
_entry.id   AF-A0A1J5I1J9-F1
#
_cell.length_a   1.000
_cell.length_b   1.000
_cell.length_c   1.000
_cell.angle_alpha   90.00
_cell.angle_beta   90.00
_cell.angle_gamma   90.00
#
_symmetry.space_group_name_H-M   'P 1'
#
loop_
_entity.id
_entity.type
_entity.pdbx_description
1 polymer ?
#
loop_
_entity_poly.entity_id
_entity_poly.type
_entity_poly.pdbx_seq_one_letter_code
_entity_poly.pdbx_strand_id
1 'polypeptide(L)'
;MFVRDKRSKKWLALLSTDTYMADEEIVQTYKRRWDIEVFFKMAKSFLNLAKECQGRSYDALVAHATVVCCRYIMLALYWLVQACSLNHLLMFWLNLQD
;
A
#
# COMPACT_ATOMS: atom_id res chain seq x y z
N MET A 1 1.07 22.84 7.68
CA MET A 1 2.35 22.61 8.36
C MET A 1 3.48 22.39 7.35
N PHE A 2 4.72 22.79 7.67
CA PHE A 2 5.90 22.52 6.83
C PHE A 2 6.78 21.47 7.49
N VAL A 3 6.99 20.35 6.80
CA VAL A 3 7.85 19.26 7.26
C VAL A 3 9.11 19.24 6.42
N ARG A 4 10.26 19.12 7.07
CA ARG A 4 11.53 18.92 6.37
C ARG A 4 11.65 17.47 5.96
N ASP A 5 11.88 17.23 4.67
CA ASP A 5 12.19 15.88 4.21
C ASP A 5 13.53 15.42 4.81
N LYS A 6 13.57 14.17 5.30
CA LYS A 6 14.79 13.56 5.86
C LYS A 6 15.74 13.08 4.77
N ARG A 7 15.25 12.81 3.55
CA ARG A 7 16.03 12.30 2.41
C ARG A 7 16.48 13.40 1.45
N SER A 8 15.69 14.45 1.27
CA SER A 8 16.06 15.61 0.48
C SER A 8 16.02 16.88 1.33
N LYS A 9 16.86 17.88 1.01
CA LYS A 9 16.86 19.18 1.71
C LYS A 9 15.65 20.07 1.34
N LYS A 10 14.58 19.49 0.78
CA LYS A 10 13.39 20.21 0.33
C LYS A 10 12.36 20.31 1.46
N TRP A 11 11.58 21.38 1.44
CA TRP A 11 10.46 21.59 2.35
C TRP A 11 9.20 21.00 1.74
N LEU A 12 8.44 20.25 2.53
CA LEU A 12 7.15 19.69 2.14
C LEU A 12 6.04 20.43 2.89
N ALA A 13 5.10 21.02 2.15
CA ALA A 13 3.91 21.62 2.73
C ALA A 13 2.80 20.58 2.79
N LEU A 14 2.29 20.30 3.99
CA LEU A 14 1.13 19.44 4.22
C LEU A 14 -0.03 20.30 4.73
N LEU A 15 -1.21 20.10 4.17
CA LEU A 15 -2.42 20.87 4.45
C LEU A 15 -3.45 19.93 5.09
N SER A 16 -3.95 20.30 6.26
CA SER A 16 -5.04 19.59 6.93
C SER A 16 -6.23 20.52 7.05
N THR A 17 -7.44 19.95 6.96
CA THR A 17 -8.69 20.68 7.23
C THR A 17 -8.97 20.78 8.73
N ASP A 18 -8.48 19.82 9.50
CA ASP A 18 -8.56 19.84 10.96
C ASP A 18 -7.29 20.49 11.53
N THR A 19 -7.49 21.54 12.33
CA THR A 19 -6.44 22.34 12.96
C THR A 19 -6.10 21.87 14.39
N TYR A 20 -6.86 20.95 14.97
CA TYR A 20 -6.60 20.41 16.31
C TYR A 20 -5.77 19.12 16.29
N MET A 21 -5.59 18.53 15.11
CA MET A 21 -4.84 17.30 14.92
C MET A 21 -3.34 17.51 15.15
N ALA A 22 -2.66 16.55 15.76
CA ALA A 22 -1.23 16.62 15.98
C ALA A 22 -0.45 16.52 14.65
N ASP A 23 0.67 17.23 14.55
CA ASP A 23 1.51 17.25 13.34
C ASP A 23 1.97 15.84 12.94
N GLU A 24 2.28 14.97 13.92
CA GLU A 24 2.66 13.57 13.67
C GLU A 24 1.53 12.77 13.01
N GLU A 25 0.29 12.96 13.45
CA GLU A 25 -0.88 12.26 12.91
C GLU A 25 -1.18 12.70 11.47
N ILE A 26 -1.01 13.99 11.18
CA ILE A 26 -1.11 14.50 9.82
C ILE A 26 -0.05 13.84 8.94
N VAL A 27 1.22 13.77 9.39
CA VAL A 27 2.28 13.08 8.62
C VAL A 27 1.94 11.59 8.42
N GLN A 28 1.45 10.90 9.45
CA GLN A 28 1.07 9.48 9.34
C GLN A 28 -0.08 9.26 8.36
N THR A 29 -1.09 10.13 8.39
CA THR A 29 -2.22 10.08 7.45
C THR A 29 -1.74 10.28 6.01
N TYR A 30 -0.85 11.24 5.79
CA TYR A 30 -0.25 11.46 4.47
C TYR A 30 0.63 10.29 4.01
N LYS A 31 1.31 9.60 4.93
CA LYS A 31 2.05 8.36 4.61
C LYS A 31 1.09 7.24 4.18
N ARG A 32 0.00 7.02 4.92
CA ARG A 32 -1.02 6.03 4.56
C ARG A 32 -1.68 6.33 3.21
N ARG A 33 -1.88 7.61 2.89
CA ARG A 33 -2.41 8.02 1.57
C ARG A 33 -1.50 7.57 0.41
N TRP A 34 -0.18 7.55 0.62
CA TRP A 34 0.78 7.15 -0.41
C TRP A 34 0.60 5.68 -0.86
N ASP A 35 -0.01 4.84 -0.04
CA ASP A 35 -0.26 3.44 -0.37
C ASP A 35 -1.09 3.29 -1.66
N ILE A 36 -1.94 4.27 -1.99
CA ILE A 36 -2.70 4.25 -3.25
C ILE A 36 -1.80 4.38 -4.49
N GLU A 37 -0.71 5.14 -4.39
CA GLU A 37 0.25 5.29 -5.49
C GLU A 37 1.04 4.00 -5.70
N VAL A 38 1.39 3.34 -4.59
CA VAL A 38 2.00 2.00 -4.62
C VAL A 38 1.02 1.00 -5.23
N PHE A 39 -0.25 1.01 -4.83
CA PHE A 39 -1.30 0.19 -5.44
C PHE A 39 -1.36 0.39 -6.96
N PHE A 40 -1.47 1.64 -7.44
CA PHE A 40 -1.55 1.91 -8.88
C PHE A 40 -0.28 1.52 -9.63
N LYS A 41 0.89 1.68 -9.01
CA LYS A 41 2.16 1.21 -9.57
C LYS A 41 2.15 -0.32 -9.71
N MET A 42 1.71 -1.03 -8.67
CA MET A 42 1.61 -2.49 -8.69
C MET A 42 0.60 -2.99 -9.73
N ALA A 43 -0.59 -2.39 -9.74
CA ALA A 43 -1.68 -2.73 -10.65
C ALA A 43 -1.27 -2.55 -12.12
N LYS A 44 -0.62 -1.44 -12.47
CA LYS A 44 -0.21 -1.14 -13.85
C LYS A 44 1.00 -1.96 -14.30
N SER A 45 2.04 -2.07 -13.47
CA SER A 45 3.32 -2.68 -13.86
C SER A 45 3.35 -4.19 -13.72
N PHE A 46 2.77 -4.74 -12.64
CA PHE A 46 2.90 -6.16 -12.32
C PHE A 46 1.63 -6.96 -12.60
N LEU A 47 0.45 -6.33 -12.47
CA LEU A 47 -0.85 -6.96 -12.69
C LEU A 47 -1.47 -6.60 -14.04
N ASN A 48 -0.69 -5.98 -14.94
CA ASN A 48 -1.04 -5.67 -16.33
C ASN A 48 -2.38 -4.95 -16.56
N LEU A 49 -2.84 -4.14 -15.58
CA LEU A 49 -4.13 -3.43 -15.65
C LEU A 49 -4.37 -2.68 -16.97
N ALA A 50 -3.31 -2.10 -17.56
CA ALA A 50 -3.39 -1.30 -18.78
C ALA A 50 -3.12 -2.07 -20.08
N LYS A 51 -2.51 -3.26 -20.01
CA LYS A 51 -2.02 -3.98 -21.21
C LYS A 51 -2.84 -5.23 -21.54
N GLU A 52 -3.41 -5.90 -20.53
CA GLU A 52 -4.05 -7.22 -20.68
C GLU A 52 -5.45 -7.14 -21.30
N CYS A 53 -6.20 -6.06 -21.06
CA CYS A 53 -7.54 -5.86 -21.63
C CYS A 53 -7.53 -4.86 -22.79
N GLN A 54 -7.76 -5.35 -24.01
CA GLN A 54 -8.03 -4.54 -25.22
C GLN A 54 -9.51 -4.56 -25.61
N GLY A 55 -10.39 -5.01 -24.70
CA GLY A 55 -11.82 -5.09 -24.91
C GLY A 55 -12.44 -3.70 -25.08
N ARG A 56 -13.32 -3.54 -26.06
CA ARG A 56 -14.07 -2.28 -26.30
C ARG A 56 -15.38 -2.19 -25.52
N SER A 57 -15.80 -3.26 -24.85
CA SER A 57 -17.00 -3.27 -24.01
C SER A 57 -16.70 -2.74 -22.61
N TYR A 58 -17.57 -1.87 -22.12
CA TYR A 58 -17.44 -1.28 -20.78
C TYR A 58 -17.47 -2.37 -19.69
N ASP A 59 -18.36 -3.34 -19.81
CA ASP A 59 -18.50 -4.44 -18.84
C ASP A 59 -17.22 -5.29 -18.74
N ALA A 60 -16.53 -5.51 -19.86
CA ALA A 60 -15.27 -6.24 -19.85
C ALA A 60 -14.15 -5.46 -19.15
N LEU A 61 -14.12 -4.13 -19.30
CA LEU A 61 -13.16 -3.27 -18.60
C LEU A 61 -13.42 -3.26 -17.09
N VAL A 62 -14.69 -3.21 -16.67
CA VAL A 62 -15.07 -3.28 -15.25
C VAL A 62 -14.70 -4.64 -14.68
N ALA A 63 -15.06 -5.74 -15.35
CA ALA A 63 -14.71 -7.09 -14.94
C ALA A 63 -13.18 -7.25 -14.80
N HIS A 64 -12.42 -6.77 -15.78
CA HIS A 64 -10.96 -6.81 -15.75
C HIS A 64 -10.39 -6.02 -14.56
N ALA A 65 -10.85 -4.80 -14.33
CA ALA A 65 -10.42 -3.99 -13.20
C ALA A 65 -10.71 -4.69 -11.86
N THR A 66 -11.89 -5.30 -11.71
CA THR A 66 -12.23 -6.06 -10.49
C THR A 66 -11.32 -7.27 -10.29
N VAL A 67 -10.98 -8.01 -11.35
CA VAL A 67 -10.04 -9.15 -11.26
C VAL A 67 -8.65 -8.69 -10.83
N VAL A 68 -8.15 -7.57 -11.38
CA VAL A 68 -6.86 -7.01 -10.97
C VAL A 68 -6.87 -6.60 -9.49
N CYS A 69 -7.95 -5.97 -9.02
CA CYS A 69 -8.11 -5.64 -7.60
C CYS A 69 -8.10 -6.90 -6.72
N CYS A 70 -8.81 -7.96 -7.10
CA CYS A 70 -8.80 -9.24 -6.39
C CYS A 70 -7.40 -9.87 -6.34
N ARG A 71 -6.67 -9.87 -7.46
CA ARG A 71 -5.28 -10.38 -7.51
C ARG A 71 -4.36 -9.60 -6.56
N TYR A 72 -4.52 -8.28 -6.49
CA TYR A 72 -3.75 -7.46 -5.53
C TYR A 72 -4.08 -7.82 -4.08
N ILE A 73 -5.35 -7.98 -3.73
CA ILE A 73 -5.78 -8.37 -2.38
C ILE A 73 -5.21 -9.74 -2.01
N MET A 74 -5.27 -10.72 -2.92
CA MET A 74 -4.69 -12.04 -2.68
C MET A 74 -3.18 -11.96 -2.41
N LEU A 75 -2.45 -11.15 -3.18
CA LEU A 75 -1.03 -10.93 -2.95
C LEU A 75 -0.77 -10.32 -1.57
N ALA A 76 -1.51 -9.27 -1.20
CA ALA A 76 -1.39 -8.62 0.11
C ALA A 76 -1.70 -9.60 1.26
N LEU A 77 -2.73 -10.42 1.13
CA LEU A 77 -3.08 -11.45 2.11
C LEU A 77 -1.99 -12.51 2.24
N TYR A 78 -1.41 -12.96 1.13
CA TYR A 78 -0.29 -13.90 1.15
C TYR A 78 0.90 -13.35 1.95
N TRP A 79 1.25 -12.08 1.74
CA TRP A 79 2.31 -11.41 2.51
C TRP A 79 1.98 -11.34 4.01
N LEU A 80 0.73 -11.05 4.37
CA LEU A 80 0.28 -11.00 5.77
C LEU A 80 0.34 -12.37 6.45
N VAL A 81 -0.11 -13.43 5.75
CA VAL A 81 -0.07 -14.81 6.27
C VAL A 81 1.39 -15.28 6.45
N GLN A 82 2.27 -14.98 5.50
CA GLN A 82 3.69 -15.34 5.60
C GLN A 82 4.39 -14.63 6.75
N ALA A 83 4.09 -13.35 6.99
CA ALA A 83 4.62 -12.60 8.13
C ALA A 83 4.17 -13.23 9.47
N CYS A 84 2.92 -13.70 9.57
CA CYS A 84 2.42 -14.40 10.76
C CYS A 84 3.14 -15.74 10.99
N SER A 85 3.37 -16.52 9.93
CA SER A 85 4.10 -17.80 9.97
C SER A 85 5.55 -17.64 10.44
N LEU A 86 6.26 -16.62 9.92
CA LEU A 86 7.63 -16.32 10.37
C LEU A 86 7.69 -15.88 11.82
N ASN A 87 6.70 -15.11 12.31
CA ASN A 87 6.64 -14.71 13.72
C ASN A 87 6.38 -15.90 14.65
N HIS A 88 5.61 -16.89 14.20
CA HIS A 88 5.38 -18.13 14.95
C HIS A 88 6.66 -18.99 15.03
N LEU A 89 7.41 -19.13 13.94
CA LEU A 89 8.70 -19.83 13.91
C LEU A 89 9.80 -19.11 14.72
N LEU A 90 9.83 -17.77 14.70
CA LEU A 90 10.73 -16.98 15.55
C LEU A 90 10.38 -17.13 17.05
N MET A 91 9.10 -17.18 17.42
CA MET A 91 8.69 -17.48 18.79
C MET A 91 9.03 -18.92 19.21
N PHE A 92 8.91 -19.89 18.29
CA PHE A 92 9.27 -21.28 18.56
C PHE A 92 10.79 -21.48 18.73
N TRP A 93 11.61 -20.76 17.94
CA TRP A 93 13.07 -20.75 18.09
C TRP A 93 13.54 -20.05 19.37
N LEU A 94 12.91 -18.92 19.74
CA LEU A 94 13.24 -18.20 20.98
C LEU A 94 12.86 -19.00 22.25
N ASN A 95 11.75 -19.75 22.23
CA ASN A 95 11.36 -20.62 23.35
C ASN A 95 12.10 -21.97 23.41
N LEU A 96 12.97 -22.29 22.43
CA LEU A 96 13.81 -23.50 22.45
C LEU A 96 15.23 -23.23 22.98
N GLN A 97 15.53 -21.97 23.31
CA GLN A 97 16.81 -21.50 23.85
C GLN A 97 16.74 -21.25 25.38
N ASP A 98 15.57 -21.40 25.99
CA ASP A 98 15.34 -21.46 27.45
C ASP A 98 15.10 -22.91 27.90
#